data_AF-A0A520GW67-F1
#
_entry.id   AF-A0A520GW67-F1
#
_cell.length_a   1.000
_cell.length_b   1.000
_cell.length_c   1.000
_cell.angle_alpha   90.00
_cell.angle_beta   90.00
_cell.angle_gamma   90.00
#
_symmetry.space_group_name_H-M   'P 1'
#
loop_
_entity.id
_entity.type
_entity.pdbx_description
1 polymer ?
#
loop_
_entity_poly.entity_id
_entity_poly.type
_entity_poly.pdbx_seq_one_letter_code
_entity_poly.pdbx_strand_id
1 'polypeptide(L)'
;MKVCLISEYFYPDNAGGTGTVLSGLIRQLKDTYQDLEFEVITSRNVYRGEQEQLVAHEDWQGVSIHRVKSPKAHASSIKKRLSTNLRFTWAILSKMMLRGKYDLVLVSSAPPCLPMAAKAYKRLTGTPYIYVVYDLYPDI
;
A
#
# COMPACT_ATOMS: atom_id res chain seq x y z
N MET A 1 -8.89 15.66 -7.31
CA MET A 1 -9.35 14.53 -6.46
C MET A 1 -8.14 13.88 -5.80
N LYS A 2 -8.24 13.53 -4.52
CA LYS A 2 -7.16 12.89 -3.76
C LYS A 2 -7.38 11.38 -3.66
N VAL A 3 -6.49 10.61 -4.29
CA VAL A 3 -6.53 9.15 -4.34
C VAL A 3 -5.42 8.57 -3.47
N CYS A 4 -5.77 7.68 -2.55
CA CYS A 4 -4.81 6.96 -1.72
C CYS A 4 -4.59 5.54 -2.23
N LEU A 5 -3.36 5.15 -2.55
CA LEU A 5 -3.01 3.75 -2.73
C LEU A 5 -2.47 3.18 -1.41
N ILE A 6 -2.99 2.02 -1.00
CA ILE A 6 -2.39 1.21 0.07
C ILE A 6 -1.85 -0.09 -0.51
N SER A 7 -0.58 -0.38 -0.25
CA SER A 7 0.09 -1.58 -0.74
C SER A 7 1.23 -2.02 0.18
N GLU A 8 1.59 -3.30 0.17
CA GLU A 8 2.76 -3.76 0.94
C GLU A 8 4.07 -3.22 0.40
N TYR A 9 4.20 -3.25 -0.92
CA TYR A 9 5.38 -2.83 -1.66
C TYR A 9 4.98 -1.79 -2.70
N PHE A 10 5.88 -0.85 -2.94
CA PHE A 10 5.77 0.21 -3.92
C PHE A 10 7.20 0.66 -4.27
N TYR A 11 7.36 1.68 -5.12
CA TYR A 11 8.63 2.32 -5.39
C TYR A 11 9.50 2.52 -4.12
N PRO A 12 10.82 2.22 -4.16
CA PRO A 12 11.63 1.80 -5.32
C PRO A 12 11.66 0.27 -5.57
N ASP A 13 10.69 -0.49 -5.06
CA ASP A 13 10.65 -1.94 -5.25
C ASP A 13 10.39 -2.33 -6.72
N ASN A 14 11.48 -2.73 -7.38
CA ASN A 14 11.50 -3.13 -8.79
C ASN A 14 11.68 -4.63 -8.98
N ALA A 15 11.32 -5.45 -7.98
CA ALA A 15 11.51 -6.90 -8.04
C ALA A 15 10.56 -7.63 -9.03
N GLY A 16 9.82 -6.88 -9.87
CA GLY A 16 8.91 -7.43 -10.88
C GLY A 16 7.57 -7.93 -10.32
N GLY A 17 7.27 -7.64 -9.06
CA GLY A 17 6.03 -8.03 -8.39
C GLY A 17 4.95 -6.94 -8.40
N THR A 18 3.93 -7.12 -7.56
CA THR A 18 2.80 -6.18 -7.39
C THR A 18 3.24 -4.73 -7.19
N GLY A 19 4.33 -4.50 -6.45
CA GLY A 19 4.86 -3.15 -6.20
C GLY A 19 5.30 -2.42 -7.47
N THR A 20 5.94 -3.12 -8.40
CA THR A 20 6.40 -2.55 -9.68
C THR A 20 5.22 -2.18 -10.57
N VAL A 21 4.22 -3.07 -10.69
CA VAL A 21 3.03 -2.83 -11.50
C VAL A 21 2.18 -1.68 -10.94
N LEU A 22 1.99 -1.64 -9.63
CA LEU A 22 1.28 -0.54 -8.97
C LEU A 22 2.01 0.79 -9.14
N SER A 23 3.34 0.79 -9.03
CA SER A 23 4.14 2.01 -9.22
C SER A 23 3.99 2.55 -10.64
N GLY A 24 4.06 1.67 -11.65
CA GLY A 24 3.81 2.03 -13.05
C GLY A 24 2.38 2.56 -13.28
N LEU A 25 1.37 1.89 -12.70
CA LEU A 25 -0.03 2.31 -12.81
C LEU A 25 -0.25 3.72 -12.24
N ILE A 26 0.20 3.96 -11.00
CA ILE A 26 0.04 5.28 -10.35
C ILE A 26 0.78 6.36 -11.13
N ARG A 27 1.98 6.05 -11.63
CA ARG A 27 2.76 6.98 -12.43
C ARG A 27 2.03 7.36 -13.72
N GLN A 28 1.56 6.36 -14.47
CA GLN A 28 0.85 6.59 -15.72
C GLN A 28 -0.45 7.38 -15.50
N LEU A 29 -1.19 7.09 -14.42
CA LEU A 29 -2.40 7.83 -14.07
C LEU A 29 -2.08 9.29 -13.69
N LYS A 30 -1.02 9.54 -12.94
CA LYS A 30 -0.57 10.90 -12.58
C LYS A 30 -0.17 11.70 -13.81
N ASP A 31 0.53 11.07 -14.75
CA ASP A 31 0.96 11.72 -16.01
C ASP A 31 -0.21 11.99 -16.95
N THR A 32 -1.22 11.10 -16.95
CA THR A 32 -2.42 11.24 -17.81
C THR A 32 -3.42 12.25 -17.24
N TYR A 33 -3.56 12.32 -15.91
CA TYR A 33 -4.58 13.12 -15.24
C TYR A 33 -3.96 14.06 -14.19
N GLN A 34 -3.76 15.32 -14.58
CA GLN A 34 -3.13 16.34 -13.74
C GLN A 34 -3.95 16.69 -12.48
N ASP A 35 -5.28 16.59 -12.56
CA ASP A 35 -6.21 16.90 -11.47
C ASP A 35 -6.26 15.82 -10.37
N LEU A 36 -5.57 14.70 -10.58
CA LEU A 36 -5.45 13.64 -9.60
C LEU A 36 -4.21 13.85 -8.73
N GLU A 37 -4.43 13.90 -7.42
CA GLU A 37 -3.40 13.86 -6.41
C GLU A 37 -3.28 12.44 -5.88
N PHE A 38 -2.07 11.87 -5.97
CA PHE A 38 -1.80 10.52 -5.49
C PHE A 38 -0.97 10.55 -4.22
N GLU A 39 -1.48 9.85 -3.21
CA GLU A 39 -0.76 9.55 -1.98
C GLU A 39 -0.65 8.04 -1.83
N VAL A 40 0.52 7.53 -1.48
CA VAL A 40 0.76 6.10 -1.31
C VAL A 40 1.14 5.85 0.15
N ILE A 41 0.48 4.89 0.79
CA ILE A 41 0.86 4.41 2.12
C ILE A 41 1.32 2.97 2.00
N THR A 42 2.60 2.74 2.24
CA THR A 42 3.25 1.45 2.00
C THR A 42 4.17 1.03 3.14
N SER A 43 4.74 -0.17 3.09
CA SER A 43 5.70 -0.63 4.08
C SER A 43 7.08 -0.01 3.87
N ARG A 44 7.92 -0.04 4.91
CA ARG A 44 9.35 0.28 4.80
C ARG A 44 10.19 -0.93 4.37
N ASN A 45 9.56 -1.98 3.86
CA ASN A 45 10.25 -3.18 3.41
C ASN A 45 10.39 -3.18 1.91
N VAL A 46 11.46 -3.81 1.43
CA VAL A 46 11.66 -4.16 0.02
C VAL A 46 11.51 -5.68 -0.09
N TYR A 47 10.84 -6.13 -1.16
CA TYR A 47 10.53 -7.54 -1.42
C TYR A 47 11.80 -8.37 -1.61
N ARG A 48 12.71 -7.92 -2.48
CA ARG A 48 14.04 -8.53 -2.69
C ARG A 48 15.13 -7.47 -2.49
N GLY A 49 16.07 -7.74 -1.59
CA GLY A 49 17.20 -6.85 -1.30
C GLY A 49 17.49 -6.66 0.19
N GLU A 50 18.66 -6.11 0.47
CA GLU A 50 19.01 -5.63 1.81
C GLU A 50 18.08 -4.50 2.23
N GLN A 51 17.85 -4.37 3.54
CA GLN A 51 17.09 -3.23 4.07
C GLN A 51 17.91 -1.96 3.91
N GLU A 52 17.96 -1.41 2.71
CA GLU A 52 18.18 0.03 2.60
C GLU A 52 17.09 0.69 3.43
N GLN A 53 17.49 1.56 4.37
CA GLN A 53 16.55 2.23 5.26
C GLN A 53 15.72 3.23 4.45
N LEU A 54 14.68 2.73 3.77
CA LEU A 54 13.79 3.56 2.99
C LEU A 54 13.26 4.69 3.88
N VAL A 55 13.36 5.92 3.37
CA VAL A 55 12.92 7.10 4.10
C VAL A 55 11.43 6.99 4.42
N ALA A 56 11.05 7.54 5.58
CA ALA A 56 9.69 7.44 6.09
C ALA A 56 8.66 8.16 5.20
N HIS A 57 9.11 9.17 4.47
CA HIS A 57 8.34 9.93 3.51
C HIS A 57 9.26 10.38 2.38
N GLU A 58 8.76 10.33 1.16
CA GLU A 58 9.39 10.94 0.00
C GLU A 58 8.32 11.39 -0.99
N ASP A 59 8.68 12.34 -1.85
CA ASP A 59 7.93 12.65 -3.05
C ASP A 59 8.62 11.98 -4.24
N TRP A 60 7.90 11.09 -4.90
CA TRP A 60 8.36 10.44 -6.12
C TRP A 60 7.58 10.99 -7.31
N GLN A 61 8.15 11.99 -7.96
CA GLN A 61 7.61 12.60 -9.18
C GLN A 61 6.16 13.10 -9.02
N GLY A 62 5.87 13.78 -7.91
CA GLY A 62 4.53 14.30 -7.59
C GLY A 62 3.59 13.27 -6.97
N VAL A 63 4.11 12.11 -6.56
CA VAL A 63 3.41 11.09 -5.77
C VAL A 63 3.99 11.08 -4.36
N SER A 64 3.18 11.43 -3.36
CA SER A 64 3.62 11.45 -1.96
C SER A 64 3.59 10.04 -1.37
N ILE A 65 4.75 9.47 -1.04
CA ILE A 65 4.90 8.12 -0.51
C ILE A 65 5.16 8.17 1.00
N HIS A 66 4.29 7.57 1.80
CA HIS A 66 4.45 7.43 3.24
C HIS A 66 4.71 5.97 3.63
N ARG A 67 5.83 5.73 4.32
CA ARG A 67 6.26 4.38 4.70
C ARG A 67 6.06 4.11 6.19
N VAL A 68 5.22 3.13 6.50
CA VAL A 68 5.03 2.63 7.86
C VAL A 68 6.07 1.56 8.19
N LYS A 69 6.60 1.59 9.41
CA LYS A 69 7.48 0.53 9.91
C LYS A 69 6.65 -0.74 10.06
N SER A 70 7.09 -1.82 9.43
CA SER A 70 6.49 -3.14 9.58
C SER A 70 7.60 -4.19 9.66
N PRO A 71 7.55 -5.14 10.61
CA PRO A 71 8.47 -6.27 10.59
C PRO A 71 8.33 -7.04 9.27
N LYS A 72 9.43 -7.48 8.64
CA LYS A 72 9.33 -8.43 7.52
C LYS A 72 8.66 -9.71 8.03
N ALA A 73 7.65 -10.19 7.32
CA ALA A 73 6.94 -11.42 7.66
C ALA A 73 7.78 -12.67 7.30
N HIS A 74 9.03 -12.75 7.76
CA HIS A 74 9.93 -13.88 7.51
C HIS A 74 9.80 -14.99 8.57
N ALA A 75 8.75 -14.95 9.38
CA ALA A 75 8.56 -15.90 10.46
C ALA A 75 8.06 -17.24 9.91
N SER A 76 8.76 -18.33 10.27
CA SER A 76 8.40 -19.73 9.97
C SER A 76 7.03 -20.17 10.48
N SER A 77 6.33 -19.34 11.24
CA SER A 77 5.04 -19.65 11.86
C SER A 77 3.91 -18.78 11.32
N ILE A 78 2.85 -19.44 10.85
CA ILE A 78 1.60 -18.83 10.33
C ILE A 78 1.03 -17.79 11.32
N LYS A 79 1.05 -18.09 12.63
CA LYS A 79 0.54 -17.18 13.67
C LYS A 79 1.30 -15.85 13.72
N LYS A 80 2.64 -15.90 13.58
CA LYS A 80 3.50 -14.71 13.57
C LYS A 80 3.32 -13.91 12.28
N ARG A 81 3.06 -14.58 11.15
CA ARG A 81 2.73 -13.91 9.88
C ARG A 81 1.40 -13.16 9.98
N LEU A 82 0.37 -13.79 10.52
CA LEU A 82 -0.94 -13.15 10.72
C LEU A 82 -0.85 -11.94 11.66
N SER A 83 -0.16 -12.07 12.80
CA SER A 83 -0.01 -10.94 13.74
C SER A 83 0.80 -9.78 13.16
N THR A 84 1.76 -10.07 12.28
CA THR A 84 2.54 -9.05 11.56
C THR A 84 1.67 -8.35 10.52
N ASN A 85 0.89 -9.09 9.74
CA ASN A 85 -0.05 -8.54 8.76
C ASN A 85 -1.12 -7.66 9.43
N LEU A 86 -1.66 -8.09 10.57
CA LEU A 86 -2.61 -7.29 11.34
C LEU A 86 -1.97 -5.99 11.84
N ARG A 87 -0.76 -6.06 12.42
CA ARG A 87 -0.04 -4.85 12.87
C ARG A 87 0.24 -3.89 11.72
N PHE A 88 0.62 -4.40 10.56
CA PHE A 88 0.80 -3.60 9.35
C PHE A 88 -0.51 -2.94 8.91
N THR A 89 -1.60 -3.69 8.87
CA THR A 89 -2.93 -3.21 8.50
C THR A 89 -3.39 -2.08 9.43
N TRP A 90 -3.19 -2.23 10.75
CA TRP A 90 -3.48 -1.20 11.74
C TRP A 90 -2.61 0.05 11.57
N ALA A 91 -1.32 -0.13 11.28
CA ALA A 91 -0.40 0.99 11.04
C ALA A 91 -0.79 1.79 9.78
N ILE A 92 -1.25 1.11 8.73
CA ILE A 92 -1.77 1.78 7.53
C ILE A 92 -3.06 2.53 7.86
N LEU A 93 -4.01 1.89 8.52
CA LEU A 93 -5.28 2.53 8.87
C LEU A 93 -5.06 3.79 9.73
N SER A 94 -4.20 3.71 10.75
CA SER A 94 -3.89 4.87 11.59
C SER A 94 -3.22 5.99 10.78
N LYS A 95 -2.31 5.64 9.86
CA LYS A 95 -1.67 6.61 8.97
C LYS A 95 -2.69 7.28 8.05
N MET A 96 -3.62 6.52 7.46
CA MET A 96 -4.70 7.06 6.63
C MET A 96 -5.55 8.08 7.42
N MET A 97 -5.94 7.75 8.65
CA MET A 97 -6.75 8.64 9.49
C MET A 97 -6.01 9.96 9.83
N LEU A 98 -4.68 9.93 9.97
CA LEU A 98 -3.87 11.13 10.25
C LEU A 98 -3.67 12.03 9.03
N ARG A 99 -3.85 11.51 7.80
CA ARG A 99 -3.58 12.25 6.55
C ARG A 99 -4.80 12.97 5.98
N GLY A 100 -5.94 12.87 6.67
CA GLY A 100 -7.19 13.51 6.30
C GLY A 100 -8.08 12.60 5.46
N LYS A 101 -9.05 13.21 4.77
CA LYS A 101 -10.03 12.51 3.95
C LYS A 101 -9.50 12.31 2.54
N TYR A 102 -9.66 11.11 2.01
CA TYR A 102 -9.44 10.81 0.58
C TYR A 102 -10.77 10.72 -0.16
N ASP A 103 -10.75 10.97 -1.47
CA ASP A 103 -11.91 10.78 -2.36
C ASP A 103 -12.07 9.32 -2.78
N LEU A 104 -10.94 8.60 -2.90
CA LEU A 104 -10.90 7.20 -3.30
C LEU A 104 -9.69 6.50 -2.69
N VAL A 105 -9.87 5.24 -2.28
CA VAL A 105 -8.78 4.36 -1.84
C VAL A 105 -8.58 3.21 -2.81
N LEU A 106 -7.39 3.06 -3.36
CA LEU A 106 -6.96 1.85 -4.07
C LEU A 106 -6.27 0.93 -3.07
N VAL A 107 -6.60 -0.36 -3.07
CA VAL A 107 -5.98 -1.33 -2.16
C VAL A 107 -5.56 -2.58 -2.91
N SER A 108 -4.31 -3.00 -2.70
CA SER A 108 -3.79 -4.26 -3.25
C SER A 108 -4.32 -5.49 -2.50
N SER A 109 -4.40 -6.62 -3.21
CA SER A 109 -4.81 -7.91 -2.64
C SER A 109 -3.87 -8.45 -1.57
N ALA A 110 -2.58 -8.13 -1.65
CA ALA A 110 -1.57 -8.56 -0.70
C ALA A 110 -1.09 -7.38 0.18
N PRO A 111 -0.94 -7.59 1.51
CA PRO A 111 -1.27 -8.82 2.26
C PRO A 111 -2.78 -9.00 2.48
N PRO A 112 -3.27 -10.21 2.80
CA PRO A 112 -4.71 -10.52 2.87
C PRO A 112 -5.51 -9.67 3.87
N CYS A 113 -4.85 -9.16 4.90
CA CYS A 113 -5.49 -8.30 5.91
C CYS A 113 -5.59 -6.84 5.47
N LEU A 114 -4.81 -6.40 4.48
CA LEU A 114 -4.78 -5.00 4.04
C LEU A 114 -6.13 -4.46 3.56
N PRO A 115 -6.93 -5.17 2.73
CA PRO A 115 -8.29 -4.73 2.40
C PRO A 115 -9.21 -4.52 3.61
N MET A 116 -8.90 -5.09 4.78
CA MET A 116 -9.64 -4.77 6.01
C MET A 116 -9.40 -3.31 6.45
N ALA A 117 -8.22 -2.75 6.23
CA ALA A 117 -7.96 -1.32 6.50
C ALA A 117 -8.82 -0.43 5.59
N ALA A 118 -8.88 -0.71 4.29
CA ALA A 118 -9.73 0.04 3.36
C ALA A 118 -11.22 -0.06 3.75
N LYS A 119 -11.68 -1.27 4.10
CA LYS A 119 -13.06 -1.49 4.58
C LYS A 119 -13.36 -0.75 5.87
N ALA A 120 -12.43 -0.74 6.83
CA ALA A 120 -12.56 0.02 8.08
C ALA A 120 -12.59 1.52 7.80
N TYR A 121 -11.67 2.02 6.98
CA TYR A 121 -11.61 3.43 6.60
C TYR A 121 -12.89 3.90 5.91
N LYS A 122 -13.46 3.09 4.99
CA LYS A 122 -14.78 3.35 4.37
C LYS A 122 -15.89 3.51 5.41
N ARG A 123 -15.92 2.64 6.42
CA ARG A 123 -16.94 2.73 7.50
C ARG A 123 -16.78 3.97 8.36
N LEU A 124 -15.55 4.43 8.58
CA LEU A 124 -15.26 5.59 9.42
C LEU A 124 -15.43 6.92 8.69
N THR A 125 -15.17 6.97 7.38
CA THR A 125 -15.09 8.24 6.61
C THR A 125 -16.10 8.36 5.48
N GLY A 126 -16.75 7.25 5.10
CA GLY A 126 -17.60 7.16 3.92
C GLY A 126 -16.83 7.03 2.59
N THR A 127 -15.49 7.09 2.60
CA THR A 127 -14.69 7.07 1.37
C THR A 127 -14.77 5.71 0.66
N PRO A 128 -15.11 5.66 -0.64
CA PRO A 128 -15.14 4.42 -1.42
C PRO A 128 -13.73 3.85 -1.62
N TYR A 129 -13.64 2.53 -1.84
CA TYR A 129 -12.39 1.88 -2.18
C TYR A 129 -12.54 0.92 -3.37
N ILE A 130 -11.48 0.76 -4.14
CA ILE A 130 -11.34 -0.22 -5.22
C ILE A 130 -10.33 -1.27 -4.77
N TYR A 131 -10.74 -2.53 -4.89
CA TYR A 131 -9.89 -3.68 -4.57
C TYR A 131 -9.19 -4.17 -5.84
N VAL A 132 -7.86 -4.04 -5.88
CA VAL A 132 -7.03 -4.40 -7.03
C VAL A 132 -6.41 -5.76 -6.78
N VAL A 133 -6.92 -6.75 -7.50
CA VAL A 133 -6.45 -8.14 -7.46
C VAL A 133 -5.51 -8.36 -8.65
N TYR A 134 -4.23 -8.61 -8.37
CA TYR A 134 -3.20 -8.79 -9.40
C TYR A 134 -2.96 -10.25 -9.76
N ASP A 135 -3.03 -11.14 -8.77
CA ASP A 135 -2.69 -12.54 -8.93
C ASP A 135 -3.73 -13.36 -8.17
N LEU A 136 -4.73 -13.84 -8.89
CA LEU A 136 -5.47 -15.03 -8.49
C LEU A 136 -4.64 -16.15 -9.08
N TYR A 137 -3.68 -16.68 -8.33
CA TYR A 137 -3.06 -17.96 -8.68
C TYR A 137 -4.23 -18.95 -8.82
N PRO A 138 -4.58 -19.40 -10.04
CA PRO A 138 -5.50 -20.50 -10.16
C PRO A 138 -4.71 -21.70 -9.66
N ASP A 139 -5.15 -22.27 -8.54
CA ASP A 139 -4.61 -23.54 -8.07
C ASP A 139 -4.64 -24.52 -9.24
N ILE A 140 -3.47 -25.09 -9.55
CA ILE A 140 -3.32 -26.29 -10.38
C ILE A 140 -3.88 -27.47 -9.58
#